data_AF-A0A927SQJ1-F1
#
_entry.id   AF-A0A927SQJ1-F1
#
_cell.length_a   1.000
_cell.length_b   1.000
_cell.length_c   1.000
_cell.angle_alpha   90.00
_cell.angle_beta   90.00
_cell.angle_gamma   90.00
#
_symmetry.space_group_name_H-M   'P 1'
#
loop_
_entity.id
_entity.type
_entity.pdbx_description
1 polymer ?
#
loop_
_entity_poly.entity_id
_entity_poly.type
_entity_poly.pdbx_seq_one_letter_code
_entity_poly.pdbx_strand_id
1 'polypeptide(L)'
;MDDKKLELLKTVADEGHKSMIIASLASDEKKLELLSTIKEESNKAIIISSLSDDNIKVELLQKVEGSWNRGDIILTLSNDDKKVELLETLEGDSNKARIIASLLDDNKKVELIENVNGQCNIGDIIESLHADDKKIALLDLIKSDGYKGIIIASLNDSRKKLELLDTIEDELAKELIRSSL
;
A
#
# COMPACT_ATOMS: atom_id res chain seq x y z
N MET A 1 -2.99 28.18 -14.53
CA MET A 1 -3.34 26.73 -14.59
C MET A 1 -4.27 26.40 -13.43
N ASP A 2 -3.94 26.83 -12.22
CA ASP A 2 -4.80 26.66 -11.05
C ASP A 2 -6.02 27.58 -11.04
N ASP A 3 -5.98 28.77 -11.64
CA ASP A 3 -7.14 29.68 -11.69
C ASP A 3 -8.39 29.03 -12.30
N LYS A 4 -8.21 28.26 -13.39
CA LYS A 4 -9.29 27.50 -14.02
C LYS A 4 -9.82 26.39 -13.10
N LYS A 5 -8.94 25.74 -12.34
CA LYS A 5 -9.31 24.70 -11.37
C LYS A 5 -10.13 25.29 -10.22
N LEU A 6 -9.72 26.45 -9.72
CA LEU A 6 -10.44 27.19 -8.68
C LEU A 6 -11.81 27.69 -9.17
N GLU A 7 -11.93 28.06 -10.45
CA GLU A 7 -13.22 28.39 -11.05
C GLU A 7 -14.13 27.17 -11.14
N LEU A 8 -13.61 26.02 -11.57
CA LEU A 8 -14.35 24.75 -11.60
C LEU A 8 -14.85 24.33 -10.21
N LEU A 9 -14.07 24.55 -9.15
CA LEU A 9 -14.50 24.22 -7.78
C LEU A 9 -15.78 24.94 -7.34
N LYS A 10 -16.11 26.08 -7.95
CA LYS A 10 -17.34 26.82 -7.65
C LYS A 10 -18.60 26.15 -8.22
N THR A 11 -18.45 25.30 -9.24
CA THR A 11 -19.58 24.71 -9.98
C THR A 11 -19.72 23.21 -9.77
N VAL A 12 -18.64 22.52 -9.39
CA VAL A 12 -18.68 21.09 -9.06
C VAL A 12 -19.49 20.88 -7.77
N ALA A 13 -20.48 19.99 -7.81
CA ALA A 13 -21.28 19.64 -6.63
C ALA A 13 -20.69 18.43 -5.88
N ASP A 14 -20.23 17.43 -6.62
CA ASP A 14 -19.70 16.18 -6.08
C ASP A 14 -18.36 16.38 -5.35
N GLU A 15 -18.27 15.88 -4.12
CA GLU A 15 -17.11 16.12 -3.27
C GLU A 15 -15.88 15.30 -3.70
N GLY A 16 -16.09 14.12 -4.30
CA GLY A 16 -15.00 13.33 -4.88
C GLY A 16 -14.31 14.05 -6.04
N HIS A 17 -15.09 14.65 -6.95
CA HIS A 17 -14.52 15.49 -7.99
C HIS A 17 -13.85 16.74 -7.45
N LYS A 18 -14.41 17.37 -6.40
CA LYS A 18 -13.74 18.51 -5.73
C LYS A 18 -12.39 18.11 -5.16
N SER A 19 -12.31 16.98 -4.44
CA SER A 19 -11.07 16.54 -3.80
C SER A 19 -9.99 16.24 -4.83
N MET A 20 -10.34 15.61 -5.95
CA MET A 20 -9.40 15.40 -7.07
C MET A 20 -8.90 16.72 -7.68
N ILE A 21 -9.78 17.71 -7.86
CA ILE A 21 -9.38 19.02 -8.38
C ILE A 21 -8.43 19.72 -7.39
N ILE A 22 -8.77 19.74 -6.11
CA ILE A 22 -7.94 20.34 -5.04
C ILE A 22 -6.59 19.63 -5.00
N ALA A 23 -6.56 18.30 -4.95
CA ALA A 23 -5.33 17.50 -4.92
C ALA A 23 -4.41 17.78 -6.12
N SER A 24 -4.98 18.17 -7.26
CA SER A 24 -4.21 18.50 -8.47
C SER A 24 -3.63 19.93 -8.48
N LEU A 25 -3.95 20.80 -7.52
CA LEU A 25 -3.40 22.15 -7.45
C LEU A 25 -1.87 22.09 -7.25
N ALA A 26 -1.16 23.10 -7.75
CA ALA A 26 0.30 23.14 -7.61
C ALA A 26 0.73 23.63 -6.21
N SER A 27 -0.05 24.51 -5.58
CA SER A 27 0.23 25.06 -4.26
C SER A 27 -0.38 24.20 -3.15
N ASP A 28 0.48 23.72 -2.25
CA ASP A 28 0.04 23.02 -1.05
C ASP A 28 -0.68 23.94 -0.07
N GLU A 29 -0.30 25.22 -0.01
CA GLU A 29 -1.01 26.22 0.81
C GLU A 29 -2.48 26.33 0.38
N LYS A 30 -2.75 26.30 -0.94
CA LYS A 30 -4.12 26.31 -1.45
C LYS A 30 -4.85 25.00 -1.20
N LYS A 31 -4.17 23.86 -1.28
CA LYS A 31 -4.76 22.56 -0.90
C LYS A 31 -5.21 22.58 0.57
N LEU A 32 -4.35 23.09 1.46
CA LEU A 32 -4.60 23.17 2.90
C LEU A 32 -5.75 24.12 3.24
N GLU A 33 -5.82 25.29 2.59
CA GLU A 33 -6.93 26.23 2.75
C GLU A 33 -8.28 25.55 2.42
N LEU A 34 -8.31 24.81 1.31
CA LEU A 34 -9.52 24.16 0.80
C LEU A 34 -9.84 22.83 1.50
N LEU A 35 -8.88 22.20 2.18
CA LEU A 35 -9.09 20.95 2.91
C LEU A 35 -10.22 21.07 3.94
N SER A 36 -10.32 22.22 4.61
CA SER A 36 -11.36 22.50 5.61
C SER A 36 -12.79 22.50 5.04
N THR A 37 -12.93 22.61 3.72
CA THR A 37 -14.22 22.63 3.02
C THR A 37 -14.74 21.23 2.67
N ILE A 38 -13.90 20.21 2.83
CA ILE A 38 -14.19 18.81 2.51
C ILE A 38 -14.68 18.09 3.77
N LYS A 39 -15.76 17.33 3.63
CA LYS A 39 -16.42 16.63 4.73
C LYS A 39 -15.99 15.17 4.82
N GLU A 40 -16.04 14.43 3.71
CA GLU A 40 -15.73 13.00 3.69
C GLU A 40 -14.24 12.75 3.95
N GLU A 41 -13.94 11.86 4.89
CA GLU A 41 -12.57 11.55 5.32
C GLU A 41 -11.71 10.93 4.20
N SER A 42 -12.32 10.12 3.33
CA SER A 42 -11.63 9.58 2.16
C SER A 42 -11.21 10.68 1.17
N ASN A 43 -12.05 11.71 1.00
CA ASN A 43 -11.73 12.87 0.18
C ASN A 43 -10.66 13.76 0.80
N LYS A 44 -10.67 13.91 2.14
CA LYS A 44 -9.58 14.58 2.85
C LYS A 44 -8.25 13.84 2.67
N ALA A 45 -8.27 12.51 2.80
CA ALA A 45 -7.08 11.69 2.61
C ALA A 45 -6.48 11.85 1.22
N ILE A 46 -7.28 11.88 0.16
CA ILE A 46 -6.81 12.15 -1.22
C ILE A 46 -6.04 13.47 -1.30
N ILE A 47 -6.56 14.53 -0.69
CA ILE A 47 -5.91 15.85 -0.70
C ILE A 47 -4.62 15.81 0.12
N ILE A 48 -4.65 15.24 1.32
CA ILE A 48 -3.47 15.15 2.20
C ILE A 48 -2.35 14.34 1.53
N SER A 49 -2.69 13.19 0.92
CA SER A 49 -1.77 12.35 0.15
C SER A 49 -1.08 13.09 -1.00
N SER A 50 -1.74 14.11 -1.57
CA SER A 50 -1.21 14.91 -2.68
C SER A 50 -0.27 16.05 -2.25
N LEU A 51 -0.11 16.30 -0.95
CA LEU A 51 0.84 17.29 -0.45
C LEU A 51 2.28 16.85 -0.74
N SER A 52 3.19 17.80 -0.85
CA SER A 52 4.62 17.55 -1.09
C SER A 52 5.42 17.35 0.20
N ASP A 53 5.03 18.01 1.30
CA ASP A 53 5.73 17.93 2.58
C ASP A 53 5.17 16.81 3.46
N ASP A 54 5.98 15.77 3.68
CA ASP A 54 5.62 14.62 4.51
C ASP A 54 5.43 14.98 5.99
N ASN A 55 6.08 16.02 6.53
CA ASN A 55 5.83 16.44 7.92
C ASN A 55 4.42 16.99 8.07
N ILE A 56 3.96 17.77 7.09
CA ILE A 56 2.58 18.28 7.07
C ILE A 56 1.58 17.13 6.95
N LYS A 57 1.85 16.15 6.09
CA LYS A 57 1.01 14.94 5.98
C LYS A 57 0.87 14.23 7.32
N VAL A 58 1.99 14.03 8.04
CA VAL A 58 2.01 13.35 9.35
C VAL A 58 1.27 14.15 10.41
N GLU A 59 1.39 15.48 10.42
CA GLU A 59 0.63 16.33 11.36
C GLU A 59 -0.88 16.20 11.11
N LEU A 60 -1.30 16.21 9.84
CA LEU A 60 -2.71 16.11 9.46
C LEU A 60 -3.26 14.70 9.67
N LEU A 61 -2.43 13.67 9.53
CA LEU A 61 -2.81 12.27 9.74
C LEU A 61 -3.46 12.03 11.11
N GLN A 62 -3.01 12.74 12.15
CA GLN A 62 -3.56 12.63 13.51
C GLN A 62 -5.02 13.09 13.61
N LYS A 63 -5.50 13.85 12.62
CA LYS A 63 -6.86 14.41 12.55
C LYS A 63 -7.76 13.68 11.56
N VAL A 64 -7.24 12.66 10.86
CA VAL A 64 -7.99 11.86 9.87
C VAL A 64 -8.58 10.65 10.56
N GLU A 65 -9.86 10.40 10.32
CA GLU A 65 -10.57 9.23 10.84
C GLU A 65 -10.55 8.06 9.85
N GLY A 66 -10.56 6.84 10.39
CA GLY A 66 -10.58 5.60 9.61
C GLY A 66 -9.19 5.11 9.21
N SER A 67 -8.91 3.84 9.51
CA SER A 67 -7.60 3.24 9.27
C SER A 67 -7.22 3.18 7.78
N TRP A 68 -8.18 2.96 6.88
CA TRP A 68 -7.93 2.96 5.43
C TRP A 68 -7.46 4.33 4.91
N ASN A 69 -8.15 5.40 5.30
CA ASN A 69 -7.80 6.77 4.92
C ASN A 69 -6.40 7.14 5.43
N ARG A 70 -6.09 6.76 6.68
CA ARG A 70 -4.77 6.96 7.28
C ARG A 70 -3.69 6.15 6.56
N GLY A 71 -4.00 4.90 6.21
CA GLY A 71 -3.12 4.03 5.44
C GLY A 71 -2.77 4.59 4.06
N ASP A 72 -3.75 5.14 3.35
CA ASP A 72 -3.56 5.78 2.04
C ASP A 72 -2.64 7.00 2.13
N ILE A 73 -2.70 7.78 3.21
CA ILE A 73 -1.77 8.90 3.44
C ILE A 73 -0.36 8.37 3.72
N ILE A 74 -0.22 7.40 4.62
CA ILE A 74 1.09 6.83 4.99
C ILE A 74 1.80 6.24 3.77
N LEU A 75 1.07 5.58 2.87
CA LEU A 75 1.63 5.03 1.63
C LEU A 75 2.30 6.08 0.75
N THR A 76 1.87 7.35 0.82
CA THR A 76 2.44 8.45 0.02
C THR A 76 3.65 9.12 0.65
N LEU A 77 4.05 8.72 1.86
CA LEU A 77 5.28 9.22 2.47
C LEU A 77 6.50 8.73 1.67
N SER A 78 7.48 9.60 1.52
CA SER A 78 8.73 9.29 0.81
C SER A 78 9.73 8.50 1.68
N ASN A 79 9.62 8.63 3.01
CA ASN A 79 10.54 8.02 3.96
C ASN A 79 9.92 6.75 4.57
N ASP A 80 10.56 5.62 4.33
CA ASP A 80 10.10 4.32 4.81
C ASP A 80 10.20 4.16 6.34
N ASP A 81 11.19 4.77 7.01
CA ASP A 81 11.26 4.73 8.48
C ASP A 81 10.05 5.42 9.11
N LYS A 82 9.62 6.56 8.55
CA LYS A 82 8.39 7.23 8.97
C LYS A 82 7.16 6.37 8.72
N LYS A 83 7.09 5.63 7.61
CA LYS A 83 5.98 4.69 7.36
C LYS A 83 5.93 3.62 8.45
N VAL A 84 7.09 3.06 8.80
CA VAL A 84 7.22 2.01 9.83
C VAL A 84 6.80 2.52 11.20
N GLU A 85 7.27 3.70 11.62
CA GLU A 85 6.87 4.33 12.88
C GLU A 85 5.34 4.50 12.99
N LEU A 86 4.67 4.74 11.86
CA LEU A 86 3.22 4.96 11.83
C LEU A 86 2.39 3.67 11.75
N LEU A 87 3.00 2.50 11.50
CA LEU A 87 2.30 1.21 11.42
C LEU A 87 1.55 0.87 12.71
N GLU A 88 2.14 1.16 13.87
CA GLU A 88 1.53 0.88 15.18
C GLU A 88 0.27 1.72 15.42
N THR A 89 0.16 2.85 14.71
CA THR A 89 -0.98 3.77 14.83
C THR A 89 -2.19 3.33 14.03
N LEU A 90 -2.05 2.30 13.17
CA LEU A 90 -3.09 1.78 12.30
C LEU A 90 -3.80 0.56 12.90
N GLU A 91 -5.10 0.51 12.68
CA GLU A 91 -5.93 -0.65 12.98
C GLU A 91 -6.07 -1.56 11.76
N GLY A 92 -6.05 -2.87 11.97
CA GLY A 92 -6.27 -3.86 10.91
C GLY A 92 -5.03 -4.23 10.12
N ASP A 93 -4.83 -5.54 9.95
CA ASP A 93 -3.64 -6.11 9.33
C ASP A 93 -3.50 -5.79 7.84
N SER A 94 -4.62 -5.59 7.11
CA SER A 94 -4.56 -5.32 5.67
C SER A 94 -3.95 -3.96 5.33
N ASN A 95 -4.17 -2.93 6.15
CA ASN A 95 -3.52 -1.63 5.97
C ASN A 95 -2.03 -1.72 6.28
N LYS A 96 -1.67 -2.41 7.38
CA LYS A 96 -0.28 -2.63 7.75
C LYS A 96 0.46 -3.39 6.65
N ALA A 97 -0.14 -4.45 6.13
CA ALA A 97 0.44 -5.26 5.07
C ALA A 97 0.69 -4.48 3.79
N ARG A 98 -0.27 -3.64 3.35
CA ARG A 98 -0.07 -2.75 2.20
C ARG A 98 1.13 -1.81 2.39
N ILE A 99 1.27 -1.21 3.57
CA ILE A 99 2.39 -0.30 3.86
C ILE A 99 3.71 -1.06 3.90
N ILE A 100 3.76 -2.21 4.58
CA ILE A 100 4.96 -3.05 4.64
C ILE A 100 5.36 -3.50 3.24
N ALA A 101 4.40 -3.95 2.43
CA ALA A 101 4.65 -4.34 1.04
C ALA A 101 5.20 -3.19 0.18
N SER A 102 4.86 -1.94 0.51
CA SER A 102 5.34 -0.74 -0.20
C SER A 102 6.76 -0.30 0.16
N LEU A 103 7.36 -0.85 1.21
CA LEU A 103 8.72 -0.49 1.62
C LEU A 103 9.73 -0.91 0.55
N LEU A 104 10.86 -0.21 0.46
CA LEU A 104 11.93 -0.54 -0.48
C LEU A 104 12.87 -1.62 0.06
N ASP A 105 13.07 -1.67 1.38
CA ASP A 105 13.99 -2.60 2.02
C ASP A 105 13.30 -3.91 2.40
N ASP A 106 13.60 -4.96 1.65
CA ASP A 106 13.13 -6.31 1.92
C ASP A 106 13.44 -6.79 3.35
N ASN A 107 14.59 -6.41 3.96
CA ASN A 107 14.89 -6.84 5.33
C ASN A 107 13.87 -6.29 6.33
N LYS A 108 13.48 -5.02 6.17
CA LYS A 108 12.43 -4.40 7.00
C LYS A 108 11.09 -5.09 6.78
N LYS A 109 10.77 -5.46 5.54
CA LYS A 109 9.54 -6.23 5.26
C LYS A 109 9.51 -7.55 6.00
N VAL A 110 10.63 -8.29 5.98
CA VAL A 110 10.75 -9.58 6.67
C VAL A 110 10.64 -9.40 8.19
N GLU A 111 11.27 -8.39 8.77
CA GLU A 111 11.16 -8.11 10.21
C GLU A 111 9.71 -7.78 10.63
N LEU A 112 9.01 -6.99 9.82
CA LEU A 112 7.67 -6.51 10.15
C LEU A 112 6.57 -7.53 9.86
N ILE A 113 6.84 -8.60 9.09
CA ILE A 113 5.84 -9.59 8.71
C ILE A 113 5.25 -10.34 9.92
N GLU A 114 6.04 -10.52 10.98
CA GLU A 114 5.62 -11.19 12.21
C GLU A 114 4.53 -10.42 12.95
N ASN A 115 4.38 -9.12 12.67
CA ASN A 115 3.37 -8.24 13.27
C ASN A 115 2.07 -8.13 12.44
N VAL A 116 1.89 -9.00 11.44
CA VAL A 116 0.74 -9.00 10.54
C VAL A 116 0.05 -10.35 10.56
N ASN A 117 -1.28 -10.34 10.74
CA ASN A 117 -2.11 -11.54 10.65
C ASN A 117 -2.83 -11.66 9.32
N GLY A 118 -3.23 -12.89 8.99
CA GLY A 118 -4.03 -13.22 7.81
C GLY A 118 -3.17 -13.64 6.61
N GLN A 119 -3.55 -14.76 6.00
CA GLN A 119 -2.76 -15.41 4.93
C GLN A 119 -2.64 -14.55 3.67
N CYS A 120 -3.70 -13.84 3.31
CA CYS A 120 -3.67 -12.88 2.20
C CYS A 120 -2.67 -11.74 2.46
N ASN A 121 -2.72 -11.14 3.65
CA ASN A 121 -1.86 -10.03 4.05
C ASN A 121 -0.37 -10.45 4.10
N ILE A 122 -0.07 -11.61 4.69
CA ILE A 122 1.28 -12.17 4.72
C ILE A 122 1.75 -12.48 3.29
N GLY A 123 0.87 -13.05 2.46
CA GLY A 123 1.14 -13.36 1.06
C GLY A 123 1.54 -12.12 0.25
N ASP A 124 0.77 -11.03 0.36
CA ASP A 124 1.05 -9.76 -0.33
C ASP A 124 2.42 -9.18 0.05
N ILE A 125 2.81 -9.28 1.33
CA ILE A 125 4.13 -8.84 1.79
C ILE A 125 5.23 -9.69 1.15
N ILE A 126 5.10 -11.02 1.18
CA ILE A 126 6.09 -11.95 0.63
C ILE A 126 6.22 -11.75 -0.88
N GLU A 127 5.11 -11.63 -1.60
CA GLU A 127 5.10 -11.38 -3.05
C GLU A 127 5.84 -10.10 -3.41
N SER A 128 5.73 -9.05 -2.57
CA SER A 128 6.38 -7.76 -2.78
C SER A 128 7.90 -7.74 -2.55
N LEU A 129 8.50 -8.83 -2.04
CA LEU A 129 9.95 -8.92 -1.86
C LEU A 129 10.64 -8.96 -3.23
N HIS A 130 11.83 -8.40 -3.33
CA HIS A 130 12.63 -8.45 -4.54
C HIS A 130 13.49 -9.72 -4.61
N ALA A 131 14.01 -10.16 -3.47
CA ALA A 131 14.90 -11.31 -3.40
C ALA A 131 14.13 -12.64 -3.30
N ASP A 132 14.26 -13.48 -4.33
CA ASP A 132 13.66 -14.82 -4.37
C ASP A 132 14.00 -15.67 -3.12
N ASP A 133 15.23 -15.61 -2.62
CA ASP A 133 15.62 -16.41 -1.45
C ASP A 133 14.85 -16.02 -0.18
N LYS A 134 14.48 -14.74 -0.04
CA LYS A 134 13.64 -14.28 1.06
C LYS A 134 12.20 -14.72 0.89
N LYS A 135 11.67 -14.67 -0.35
CA LYS A 135 10.33 -15.21 -0.64
C LYS A 135 10.23 -16.68 -0.22
N ILE A 136 11.21 -17.47 -0.65
CA ILE A 136 11.27 -18.91 -0.41
C ILE A 136 11.40 -19.21 1.08
N ALA A 137 12.26 -18.49 1.79
CA ALA A 137 12.44 -18.66 3.24
C ALA A 137 11.15 -18.40 4.06
N LEU A 138 10.21 -17.64 3.51
CA LEU A 138 8.94 -17.30 4.16
C LEU A 138 7.74 -18.09 3.65
N LEU A 139 7.91 -18.98 2.66
CA LEU A 139 6.79 -19.76 2.09
C LEU A 139 6.06 -20.61 3.14
N ASP A 140 6.75 -21.07 4.17
CA ASP A 140 6.16 -21.88 5.25
C ASP A 140 5.21 -21.10 6.15
N LEU A 141 5.24 -19.75 6.10
CA LEU A 141 4.23 -18.91 6.76
C LEU A 141 2.86 -18.99 6.05
N ILE A 142 2.84 -19.44 4.79
CA ILE A 142 1.64 -19.60 4.00
C ILE A 142 1.21 -21.08 4.03
N LYS A 143 -0.05 -21.32 4.38
CA LYS A 143 -0.65 -22.65 4.49
C LYS A 143 -1.40 -23.06 3.23
N SER A 144 -1.94 -22.09 2.49
CA SER A 144 -2.71 -22.36 1.28
C SER A 144 -1.79 -22.46 0.07
N ASP A 145 -1.88 -23.58 -0.64
CA ASP A 145 -1.15 -23.81 -1.88
C ASP A 145 -1.50 -22.81 -2.98
N GLY A 146 -2.73 -22.29 -3.02
CA GLY A 146 -3.10 -21.23 -3.95
C GLY A 146 -2.24 -19.97 -3.77
N TYR A 147 -2.05 -19.53 -2.51
CA TYR A 147 -1.20 -18.38 -2.20
C TYR A 147 0.29 -18.71 -2.37
N LYS A 148 0.74 -19.91 -1.99
CA LYS A 148 2.13 -20.33 -2.28
C LYS A 148 2.40 -20.31 -3.79
N GLY A 149 1.44 -20.79 -4.59
CA GLY A 149 1.51 -20.78 -6.05
C GLY A 149 1.72 -19.39 -6.63
N ILE A 150 0.98 -18.39 -6.14
CA ILE A 150 1.16 -16.98 -6.53
C ILE A 150 2.58 -16.49 -6.20
N ILE A 151 3.05 -16.74 -4.96
CA ILE A 151 4.38 -16.31 -4.53
C ILE A 151 5.48 -17.00 -5.36
N ILE A 152 5.39 -18.31 -5.58
CA ILE A 152 6.36 -19.06 -6.40
C ILE A 152 6.33 -18.55 -7.84
N ALA A 153 5.15 -18.30 -8.41
CA ALA A 153 5.01 -17.74 -9.74
C ALA A 153 5.65 -16.33 -9.87
N SER A 154 5.70 -15.57 -8.77
CA SER A 154 6.32 -14.24 -8.68
C SER A 154 7.86 -14.25 -8.52
N LEU A 155 8.49 -15.42 -8.42
CA LEU A 155 9.96 -15.51 -8.36
C LEU A 155 10.58 -15.05 -9.69
N ASN A 156 11.81 -14.56 -9.64
CA ASN A 156 12.55 -14.15 -10.84
C ASN A 156 13.31 -15.31 -11.50
N ASP A 157 13.80 -16.30 -10.72
CA ASP A 157 14.52 -17.47 -11.24
C ASP A 157 13.57 -18.65 -11.52
N SER A 158 13.30 -18.92 -12.80
CA SER A 158 12.45 -20.04 -13.24
C SER A 158 12.95 -21.41 -12.77
N ARG A 159 14.24 -21.59 -12.45
CA ARG A 159 14.74 -22.86 -11.89
C ARG A 159 14.23 -23.07 -10.47
N LYS A 160 14.23 -22.02 -9.65
CA LYS A 160 13.66 -22.07 -8.29
C LYS A 160 12.16 -22.35 -8.34
N LYS A 161 11.45 -21.80 -9.33
CA LYS A 161 10.03 -22.12 -9.57
C LYS A 161 9.82 -23.61 -9.84
N LEU A 162 10.63 -24.19 -10.73
CA LEU A 162 10.56 -25.62 -11.06
C LEU A 162 10.88 -26.51 -9.86
N GLU A 163 11.92 -26.18 -9.09
CA GLU A 163 12.29 -26.93 -7.88
C GLU A 163 11.18 -26.94 -6.83
N LEU A 164 10.42 -25.85 -6.71
CA LEU A 164 9.32 -25.72 -5.76
C LEU A 164 7.99 -26.27 -6.28
N LEU A 165 7.87 -26.59 -7.57
CA LEU A 165 6.62 -27.07 -8.17
C LEU A 165 6.11 -28.34 -7.48
N ASP A 166 7.02 -29.25 -7.14
CA ASP A 166 6.70 -30.53 -6.50
C ASP A 166 6.33 -30.38 -5.00
N THR A 167 6.52 -29.19 -4.43
CA THR A 167 6.14 -28.87 -3.04
C THR A 167 4.68 -28.43 -2.89
N ILE A 168 3.99 -28.24 -4.02
CA ILE A 168 2.59 -27.82 -4.08
C ILE A 168 1.73 -29.05 -4.37
N GLU A 169 0.59 -29.20 -3.71
CA GLU A 169 -0.38 -30.26 -3.97
C GLU A 169 -1.48 -29.79 -4.93
N ASP A 170 -1.94 -28.55 -4.78
CA ASP A 170 -3.01 -27.98 -5.60
C ASP A 170 -2.60 -27.84 -7.08
N GLU A 171 -3.37 -28.48 -7.98
CA GLU A 171 -3.04 -28.47 -9.41
C GLU A 171 -3.26 -27.12 -10.09
N LEU A 172 -4.22 -26.30 -9.64
CA LEU A 172 -4.42 -24.95 -10.18
C LEU A 172 -3.23 -24.05 -9.85
N ALA A 173 -2.70 -24.15 -8.62
CA ALA A 173 -1.48 -23.48 -8.21
C ALA A 173 -0.26 -23.96 -9.02
N LYS A 174 -0.15 -25.26 -9.30
CA LYS A 174 0.92 -25.78 -10.19
C LYS A 174 0.79 -25.25 -11.61
N GLU A 175 -0.42 -25.20 -12.17
CA GLU A 175 -0.67 -24.64 -13.50
C GLU A 175 -0.26 -23.16 -13.56
N LEU A 176 -0.60 -22.38 -12.53
CA LEU A 176 -0.16 -20.99 -12.38
C LEU A 176 1.37 -20.89 -12.41
N ILE A 177 2.07 -21.68 -11.60
CA ILE A 177 3.54 -21.70 -11.58
C ILE A 177 4.08 -22.04 -12.97
N ARG A 178 3.58 -23.11 -13.61
CA ARG A 178 4.01 -23.56 -14.95
C ARG A 178 3.83 -22.47 -16.01
N SER A 179 2.74 -21.70 -15.93
CA SER A 179 2.47 -20.59 -16.86
C SER A 179 3.41 -19.39 -16.69
N SER A 180 4.14 -19.31 -15.58
CA SER A 180 5.05 -18.22 -15.24
C SER A 180 6.54 -18.54 -15.49
N LEU A 181 6.84 -19.71 -16.05
CA LEU A 181 8.20 -20.20 -16.31
C LEU A 181 8.90 -19.47 -17.47
#